data_AF-S4PV21-F1
#
_entry.id   AF-S4PV21-F1
#
_cell.length_a   1.000
_cell.length_b   1.000
_cell.length_c   1.000
_cell.angle_alpha   90.00
_cell.angle_beta   90.00
_cell.angle_gamma   90.00
#
_symmetry.space_group_name_H-M   'P 1'
#
loop_
_entity.id
_entity.type
_entity.pdbx_description
1 polymer ?
#
loop_
_entity_poly.entity_id
_entity_poly.type
_entity_poly.pdbx_seq_one_letter_code
_entity_poly.pdbx_strand_id
1 'polypeptide(L)'
;NARPSAVNTVLAWQPGDVLGCLLDLDAKEVIFSLNGQRIATCREIFETTNRGFFAAASFMAYQQCRFNFGYEMFKYPPTDRAFKFFNDYGILTVEQKQVLPKRLYLEQLRQTAINDDTCT
;
A
#
# COMPACT_ATOMS: atom_id res chain seq x y z
N ASN A 1 -13.24 -3.03 -13.91
CA ASN A 1 -12.12 -2.35 -14.59
C ASN A 1 -12.04 -0.91 -14.10
N ALA A 2 -11.05 -0.59 -13.26
CA ALA A 2 -10.84 0.79 -12.81
C ALA A 2 -10.34 1.62 -14.01
N ARG A 3 -10.98 2.78 -14.26
CA ARG A 3 -10.49 3.74 -15.25
C ARG A 3 -9.54 4.71 -14.57
N PRO A 4 -8.39 5.05 -15.18
CA PRO A 4 -7.51 6.07 -14.62
C PRO A 4 -8.19 7.44 -14.72
N SER A 5 -8.21 8.16 -13.60
CA SER A 5 -8.66 9.56 -13.54
C SER A 5 -7.43 10.47 -13.56
N ALA A 6 -7.29 11.26 -14.62
CA ALA A 6 -6.18 12.19 -14.76
C ALA A 6 -6.27 13.30 -13.72
N VAL A 7 -5.15 13.64 -13.07
CA VAL A 7 -5.06 14.78 -12.17
C VAL A 7 -4.11 15.81 -12.76
N ASN A 8 -4.68 16.84 -13.41
CA ASN A 8 -3.93 17.81 -14.20
C ASN A 8 -3.23 18.90 -13.36
N THR A 9 -3.45 18.90 -12.04
CA THR A 9 -2.92 19.91 -11.13
C THR A 9 -1.53 19.58 -10.59
N VAL A 10 -0.98 18.42 -10.93
CA VAL A 10 0.26 17.89 -10.35
C VAL A 10 1.32 17.76 -11.43
N LEU A 11 2.50 18.32 -11.16
CA LEU A 11 3.67 18.18 -12.02
C LEU A 11 4.25 16.75 -11.94
N ALA A 12 5.15 16.42 -12.87
CA ALA A 12 5.87 15.15 -12.83
C ALA A 12 6.66 15.01 -11.52
N TRP A 13 6.51 13.85 -10.86
CA TRP A 13 7.14 13.57 -9.58
C TRP A 13 8.65 13.63 -9.67
N GLN A 14 9.28 14.10 -8.60
CA GLN A 14 10.72 14.22 -8.46
C GLN A 14 11.24 13.29 -7.36
N PRO A 15 12.53 12.89 -7.41
CA PRO A 15 13.16 12.18 -6.32
C PRO A 15 13.00 12.92 -4.99
N GLY A 16 12.50 12.23 -3.97
CA GLY A 16 12.25 12.80 -2.64
C GLY A 16 10.83 13.30 -2.42
N ASP A 17 9.97 13.32 -3.45
CA ASP A 17 8.55 13.57 -3.29
C ASP A 17 7.89 12.53 -2.36
N VAL A 18 6.94 13.00 -1.55
CA VAL A 18 6.23 12.16 -0.59
C VAL A 18 4.76 12.09 -0.95
N LEU A 19 4.31 10.90 -1.32
CA LEU A 19 2.91 10.57 -1.54
C LEU A 19 2.25 10.17 -0.21
N GLY A 20 1.16 10.84 0.14
CA GLY A 20 0.23 10.42 1.18
C GLY A 20 -0.97 9.69 0.58
N CYS A 21 -1.42 8.63 1.25
CA CYS A 21 -2.64 7.91 0.92
C CYS A 21 -3.41 7.64 2.21
N LEU A 22 -4.65 8.12 2.26
CA LEU A 22 -5.55 7.97 3.39
C LEU A 22 -6.82 7.25 2.93
N LEU A 23 -7.18 6.18 3.63
CA LEU A 23 -8.41 5.44 3.42
C LEU A 23 -9.37 5.73 4.57
N ASP A 24 -10.52 6.31 4.26
CA ASP A 24 -11.60 6.58 5.20
C ASP A 24 -12.80 5.72 4.84
N LEU A 25 -13.05 4.68 5.65
CA LEU A 25 -14.12 3.72 5.41
C LEU A 25 -15.50 4.27 5.80
N ASP A 26 -15.56 5.18 6.78
CA ASP A 26 -16.80 5.76 7.26
C ASP A 26 -17.33 6.79 6.25
N ALA A 27 -16.45 7.67 5.78
CA ALA A 27 -16.77 8.65 4.74
C ALA A 27 -16.73 8.05 3.32
N LYS A 28 -16.31 6.79 3.17
CA LYS A 28 -16.16 6.06 1.88
C LYS A 28 -15.33 6.86 0.87
N GLU A 29 -14.15 7.31 1.30
CA GLU A 29 -13.23 8.06 0.44
C GLU A 29 -11.78 7.60 0.58
N VAL A 30 -11.06 7.63 -0.54
CA VAL A 30 -9.60 7.54 -0.58
C VAL A 30 -9.05 8.91 -0.96
N ILE A 31 -8.13 9.42 -0.15
CA ILE A 31 -7.52 10.73 -0.35
C ILE A 31 -6.04 10.55 -0.66
N PHE A 32 -5.61 11.15 -1.76
CA PHE A 32 -4.21 11.23 -2.14
C PHE A 32 -3.67 12.63 -1.93
N SER A 33 -2.45 12.73 -1.41
CA SER A 33 -1.71 13.98 -1.28
C SER A 33 -0.28 13.82 -1.79
N LEU A 34 0.32 14.90 -2.29
CA LEU A 34 1.73 14.95 -2.66
C LEU A 34 2.36 16.12 -1.92
N ASN A 35 3.43 15.84 -1.20
CA ASN A 35 4.14 16.83 -0.39
C ASN A 35 3.22 17.61 0.58
N GLY A 36 2.21 16.93 1.12
CA GLY A 36 1.22 17.49 2.05
C GLY A 36 0.04 18.20 1.38
N GLN A 37 0.06 18.42 0.07
CA GLN A 37 -1.05 19.01 -0.66
C GLN A 37 -2.01 17.94 -1.19
N ARG A 38 -3.30 18.05 -0.86
CA ARG A 38 -4.36 17.13 -1.34
C ARG A 38 -4.50 17.24 -2.86
N ILE A 39 -4.41 16.10 -3.54
CA ILE A 39 -4.47 15.98 -5.00
C ILE A 39 -5.86 15.52 -5.45
N ALA A 40 -6.33 14.40 -4.89
CA ALA A 40 -7.51 13.71 -5.37
C ALA A 40 -8.27 13.05 -4.22
N THR A 41 -9.58 12.93 -4.42
CA THR A 41 -10.48 12.18 -3.54
C THR A 41 -11.28 11.21 -4.39
N CYS A 42 -11.10 9.92 -4.16
CA CYS A 42 -11.73 8.85 -4.92
C CYS A 42 -12.81 8.18 -4.07
N ARG A 43 -14.05 8.15 -4.57
CA ARG A 43 -15.19 7.49 -3.90
C ARG A 43 -15.76 6.33 -4.71
N GLU A 44 -15.55 6.34 -6.02
CA GLU A 44 -16.06 5.34 -6.99
C GLU A 44 -15.64 3.90 -6.64
N ILE A 45 -14.49 3.71 -5.99
CA ILE A 45 -14.01 2.36 -5.62
C ILE A 45 -14.91 1.67 -4.59
N PHE A 46 -15.67 2.45 -3.79
CA PHE A 46 -16.57 1.92 -2.78
C PHE A 46 -17.92 1.48 -3.36
N GLU A 47 -18.25 1.88 -4.59
CA GLU A 47 -19.46 1.43 -5.28
C GLU A 47 -19.32 -0.01 -5.79
N THR A 48 -18.09 -0.44 -6.06
CA THR A 48 -17.79 -1.72 -6.73
C THR A 48 -17.24 -2.79 -5.80
N THR A 49 -16.84 -2.42 -4.58
CA THR A 49 -16.21 -3.33 -3.62
C THR A 49 -16.92 -3.27 -2.26
N ASN A 50 -17.37 -4.43 -1.79
CA ASN A 50 -17.93 -4.61 -0.43
C ASN A 50 -16.97 -5.35 0.52
N ARG A 51 -15.73 -5.59 0.10
CA ARG A 51 -14.68 -6.30 0.85
C ARG A 51 -13.68 -5.32 1.48
N GLY A 52 -12.71 -5.87 2.20
CA GLY A 52 -11.57 -5.12 2.72
C GLY A 52 -10.64 -4.60 1.61
N PHE A 53 -9.90 -3.55 1.94
CA PHE A 53 -8.89 -2.93 1.08
C PHE A 53 -7.49 -3.31 1.56
N PHE A 54 -6.54 -3.36 0.62
CA PHE A 54 -5.13 -3.61 0.90
C PHE A 54 -4.29 -2.46 0.34
N ALA A 55 -3.25 -2.05 1.08
CA ALA A 55 -2.27 -1.13 0.55
C ALA A 55 -1.47 -1.81 -0.57
N ALA A 56 -1.40 -1.16 -1.72
CA ALA A 56 -0.67 -1.65 -2.87
C ALA A 56 -0.05 -0.48 -3.64
N ALA A 57 1.10 -0.73 -4.26
CA ALA A 57 1.63 0.13 -5.31
C ALA A 57 2.34 -0.71 -6.37
N SER A 58 2.43 -0.17 -7.57
CA SER A 58 3.12 -0.76 -8.70
C SER A 58 4.10 0.24 -9.30
N PHE A 59 5.23 -0.27 -9.76
CA PHE A 59 6.32 0.53 -10.29
C PHE A 59 6.78 -0.04 -11.63
N MET A 60 7.22 0.83 -12.54
CA MET A 60 7.98 0.37 -13.69
C MET A 60 9.41 0.02 -13.28
N ALA A 61 10.16 -0.59 -14.21
CA ALA A 61 11.57 -0.91 -13.98
C ALA A 61 12.35 0.34 -13.56
N TYR A 62 13.32 0.15 -12.64
CA TYR A 62 14.24 1.18 -12.13
C TYR A 62 13.60 2.30 -11.30
N GLN A 63 12.31 2.20 -10.94
CA GLN A 63 11.69 3.09 -9.96
C GLN A 63 11.79 2.48 -8.56
N GLN A 64 12.05 3.32 -7.56
CA GLN A 64 12.18 2.91 -6.17
C GLN A 64 11.41 3.88 -5.28
N CYS A 65 10.80 3.36 -4.22
CA CYS A 65 10.22 4.17 -3.17
C CYS A 65 10.41 3.49 -1.82
N ARG A 66 10.19 4.25 -0.74
CA ARG A 66 10.16 3.73 0.62
C ARG A 66 8.73 3.83 1.15
N PHE A 67 8.14 2.69 1.47
CA PHE A 67 6.85 2.68 2.18
C PHE A 67 7.08 2.99 3.65
N ASN A 68 6.35 3.96 4.17
CA ASN A 68 6.24 4.18 5.60
C ASN A 68 4.83 3.80 6.02
N PHE A 69 4.70 2.71 6.78
CA PHE A 69 3.43 2.19 7.31
C PHE A 69 3.21 2.58 8.78
N GLY A 70 3.93 3.60 9.25
CA GLY A 70 4.01 4.01 10.66
C GLY A 70 5.26 3.48 11.36
N TYR A 71 6.35 3.23 10.62
CA TYR A 71 7.65 2.89 11.23
C TYR A 71 8.41 4.15 11.66
N GLU A 72 8.34 5.19 10.81
CA GLU A 72 8.79 6.55 11.13
C GLU A 72 7.57 7.47 11.23
N MET A 73 7.69 8.61 11.91
CA MET A 73 6.67 9.65 11.88
C MET A 73 6.39 10.09 10.42
N PHE A 74 5.13 10.27 10.06
CA PHE A 74 4.78 10.76 8.72
C PHE A 74 5.26 12.19 8.54
N LYS A 75 5.90 12.47 7.39
CA LYS A 75 6.38 13.82 7.03
C LYS A 75 5.22 14.81 6.87
N TYR A 76 4.09 14.34 6.33
CA TYR A 76 2.87 15.12 6.10
C TYR A 76 1.64 14.35 6.61
N PRO A 77 1.39 14.34 7.93
CA PRO A 77 0.22 13.66 8.49
C PRO A 77 -1.07 14.43 8.16
N PRO A 78 -2.24 13.75 8.07
CA PRO A 78 -3.53 14.42 8.00
C PRO A 78 -3.71 15.40 9.18
N THR A 79 -4.18 16.62 8.88
CA THR A 79 -4.41 17.68 9.88
C THR A 79 -5.89 17.93 10.15
N ASP A 80 -6.77 17.46 9.27
CA ASP A 80 -8.21 17.70 9.30
C ASP A 80 -8.99 16.59 10.02
N ARG A 81 -8.35 15.46 10.35
CA ARG A 81 -8.99 14.31 11.00
C ARG A 81 -8.00 13.44 11.76
N ALA A 82 -8.53 12.68 12.71
CA ALA A 82 -7.78 11.60 13.33
C ALA A 82 -7.51 10.49 12.31
N PHE A 83 -6.35 9.85 12.40
CA PHE A 83 -5.97 8.74 11.55
C PHE A 83 -5.22 7.68 12.35
N LYS A 84 -5.11 6.51 11.75
CA LYS A 84 -4.39 5.35 12.28
C LYS A 84 -3.40 4.89 11.22
N PHE A 85 -2.32 4.22 11.63
CA PHE A 85 -1.35 3.65 10.69
C PHE A 85 -1.33 2.12 10.77
N PHE A 86 -0.85 1.48 9.71
CA PHE A 86 -0.88 0.02 9.59
C PHE A 86 -0.13 -0.67 10.73
N ASN A 87 1.01 -0.13 11.14
CA ASN A 87 1.82 -0.73 12.19
C ASN A 87 1.17 -0.69 13.59
N ASP A 88 0.10 0.09 13.82
CA ASP A 88 -0.67 0.03 15.08
C ASP A 88 -1.47 -1.29 15.21
N TYR A 89 -1.76 -1.93 14.07
CA TYR A 89 -2.68 -3.08 14.02
C TYR A 89 -2.05 -4.32 13.36
N GLY A 90 -1.00 -4.14 12.56
CA GLY A 90 -0.25 -5.21 11.90
C GLY A 90 1.09 -5.46 12.57
N ILE A 91 1.23 -6.63 13.20
CA ILE A 91 2.51 -7.08 13.76
C ILE A 91 3.06 -8.15 12.81
N LEU A 92 4.23 -7.86 12.22
CA LEU A 92 4.98 -8.80 11.40
C LEU A 92 6.29 -9.14 12.11
N THR A 93 6.68 -10.42 12.07
CA THR A 93 8.02 -10.85 12.49
C THR A 93 9.09 -10.28 11.55
N VAL A 94 10.36 -10.36 11.95
CA VAL A 94 11.48 -9.88 11.10
C VAL A 94 11.50 -10.61 9.77
N GLU A 95 11.21 -11.92 9.78
CA GLU A 95 11.15 -12.79 8.61
C GLU A 95 10.00 -12.39 7.68
N GLN A 96 8.81 -12.09 8.23
CA GLN A 96 7.64 -11.67 7.46
C GLN A 96 7.79 -10.28 6.83
N LYS A 97 8.65 -9.42 7.40
CA LYS A 97 8.97 -8.10 6.83
C LYS A 97 9.92 -8.20 5.63
N GLN A 98 10.60 -9.32 5.44
CA GLN A 98 11.52 -9.50 4.32
C GLN A 98 10.74 -9.76 3.03
N VAL A 99 10.94 -8.89 2.04
CA VAL A 99 10.40 -9.12 0.70
C VAL A 99 11.26 -10.18 0.01
N LEU A 100 10.78 -11.43 0.03
CA LEU A 100 11.43 -12.54 -0.65
C LEU A 100 11.39 -12.34 -2.17
N PRO A 101 12.53 -12.42 -2.88
CA PRO A 101 12.55 -12.53 -4.33
C PRO A 101 11.65 -13.65 -4.79
N LYS A 102 10.87 -13.41 -5.86
CA LYS A 102 9.89 -14.37 -6.38
C LYS A 102 10.47 -15.77 -6.57
N ARG A 103 11.72 -15.88 -7.05
CA ARG A 103 12.42 -17.17 -7.22
C ARG A 103 12.53 -17.94 -5.89
N LEU A 104 13.00 -17.28 -4.82
CA LEU A 104 13.17 -17.92 -3.51
C LEU A 104 11.83 -18.30 -2.89
N TYR A 105 10.82 -17.43 -3.02
CA TYR A 105 9.47 -17.73 -2.55
C TYR A 105 8.87 -18.96 -3.25
N LEU A 106 9.02 -19.05 -4.57
CA LEU A 106 8.57 -20.22 -5.35
C LEU A 106 9.33 -21.50 -4.99
N GLU A 107 10.64 -21.41 -4.71
CA GLU A 107 11.44 -22.54 -4.24
C GLU A 107 10.96 -23.04 -2.88
N GLN A 108 10.67 -22.14 -1.94
CA GLN A 108 10.09 -22.50 -0.63
C GLN A 108 8.76 -23.21 -0.80
N LEU A 109 7.81 -22.65 -1.58
CA LEU A 109 6.50 -23.29 -1.81
C LEU A 109 6.62 -24.70 -2.39
N ARG A 110 7.60 -24.95 -3.27
CA ARG A 110 7.85 -26.29 -3.82
C ARG A 110 8.36 -27.27 -2.77
N GLN A 111 9.15 -26.80 -1.80
CA GLN A 111 9.68 -27.63 -0.71
C GLN A 111 8.61 -27.93 0.34
N THR A 112 7.73 -26.97 0.66
CA THR A 112 6.63 -27.17 1.63
C THR A 112 5.53 -28.10 1.09
N ALA A 113 5.42 -28.26 -0.23
CA ALA A 113 4.46 -29.16 -0.87
C ALA A 113 4.84 -30.66 -0.75
N ILE A 114 6.05 -30.97 -0.25
CA ILE A 114 6.54 -32.33 -0.05
C ILE A 114 6.48 -32.63 1.45
N ASN A 115 5.29 -32.94 1.97
CA ASN A 115 5.17 -33.75 3.17
C ASN A 115 4.90 -35.18 2.69
N ASP A 116 5.97 -35.97 2.57
CA ASP A 116 5.94 -37.36 2.10
C ASP A 116 5.25 -38.34 3.07
N ASP A 117 4.73 -37.87 4.21
CA ASP A 117 4.07 -38.69 5.24
C ASP A 117 2.54 -38.73 5.15
N THR A 118 1.89 -38.22 4.09
CA THR A 118 0.43 -38.39 3.92
C THR A 118 0.02 -39.71 3.23
N CYS A 119 0.98 -40.61 3.00
CA CYS A 119 0.71 -41.98 2.56
C CYS A 119 1.23 -42.99 3.58
N THR A 120 0.62 -43.04 4.77
CA THR A 120 0.60 -44.23 5.63
C THR A 120 -0.83 -44.57 6.00
#